data_AF-A0A2N0WQ34-F1
#
_entry.id   AF-A0A2N0WQ34-F1
#
_cell.length_a   1.000
_cell.length_b   1.000
_cell.length_c   1.000
_cell.angle_alpha   90.00
_cell.angle_beta   90.00
_cell.angle_gamma   90.00
#
_symmetry.space_group_name_H-M   'P 1'
#
loop_
_entity.id
_entity.type
_entity.pdbx_description
1 polymer ?
#
loop_
_entity_poly.entity_id
_entity_poly.type
_entity_poly.pdbx_seq_one_letter_code
_entity_poly.pdbx_strand_id
1 'polypeptide(L)'
;MNFKLSLNKYINLSDKWLTKFVLVWCSVSLVIGLYAIDDLALAIAAPLMTLFMYFAAMAMLIFVIGFQRINPFNSPNSKFVEYATIFFWGCGILGFISSLMAGIFQTTGIDNSKYFLIVASAFPLGIALGATKEWKKLGL
;
A
#
# COMPACT_ATOMS: atom_id res chain seq x y z
N MET A 1 -28.51 -2.07 -5.82
CA MET A 1 -27.19 -2.64 -6.15
C MET A 1 -26.51 -3.07 -4.86
N ASN A 2 -26.07 -4.32 -4.73
CA ASN A 2 -25.54 -4.83 -3.47
C ASN A 2 -24.11 -4.28 -3.23
N PHE A 3 -23.97 -3.25 -2.39
CA PHE A 3 -22.72 -2.51 -2.15
C PHE A 3 -21.54 -3.43 -1.81
N LYS A 4 -21.80 -4.48 -1.02
CA LYS A 4 -20.81 -5.48 -0.64
C LYS A 4 -20.24 -6.25 -1.84
N LEU A 5 -21.09 -6.54 -2.82
CA LEU A 5 -20.72 -7.27 -4.03
C LEU A 5 -19.86 -6.41 -4.97
N SER A 6 -20.17 -5.11 -5.08
CA SER A 6 -19.28 -4.17 -5.78
C SER A 6 -17.94 -4.00 -5.09
N LEU A 7 -17.92 -3.93 -3.75
CA LEU A 7 -16.71 -3.75 -2.98
C LEU A 7 -15.79 -4.98 -3.08
N ASN A 8 -16.37 -6.19 -3.07
CA ASN A 8 -15.63 -7.43 -3.27
C ASN A 8 -14.92 -7.48 -4.64
N LYS A 9 -15.56 -6.94 -5.70
CA LYS A 9 -14.94 -6.82 -7.03
C LYS A 9 -13.67 -5.96 -6.99
N TYR A 10 -13.72 -4.80 -6.33
CA TYR A 10 -12.58 -3.87 -6.26
C TYR A 10 -11.46 -4.40 -5.36
N ILE A 11 -11.79 -4.99 -4.21
CA ILE A 11 -10.79 -5.62 -3.33
C ILE A 11 -10.07 -6.77 -4.05
N ASN A 12 -10.81 -7.63 -4.76
CA ASN A 12 -10.19 -8.71 -5.53
C ASN A 12 -9.33 -8.21 -6.69
N LEU A 13 -9.66 -7.05 -7.26
CA LEU A 13 -8.84 -6.41 -8.28
C LEU A 13 -7.53 -5.87 -7.69
N SER A 14 -7.58 -5.24 -6.52
CA SER A 14 -6.41 -4.80 -5.76
C SER A 14 -5.45 -5.96 -5.48
N ASP A 15 -5.96 -7.11 -5.02
CA ASP A 15 -5.12 -8.29 -4.74
C ASP A 15 -4.33 -8.78 -5.98
N LYS A 16 -4.93 -8.71 -7.16
CA LYS A 16 -4.30 -9.14 -8.42
C LYS A 16 -3.28 -8.15 -8.97
N TRP A 17 -3.51 -6.85 -8.76
CA TRP A 17 -2.79 -5.78 -9.47
C TRP A 17 -1.82 -4.98 -8.60
N LEU A 18 -2.06 -4.81 -7.30
CA LEU A 18 -1.22 -3.93 -6.47
C LEU A 18 0.25 -4.33 -6.48
N THR A 19 0.57 -5.61 -6.31
CA THR A 19 1.97 -6.06 -6.36
C THR A 19 2.61 -5.81 -7.72
N LYS A 20 1.87 -6.05 -8.81
CA LYS A 20 2.38 -5.80 -10.18
C LYS A 20 2.62 -4.30 -10.39
N PHE A 21 1.68 -3.48 -9.95
CA PHE A 21 1.77 -2.03 -10.02
C PHE A 21 2.99 -1.52 -9.25
N VAL A 22 3.20 -1.95 -8.00
CA VAL A 22 4.33 -1.50 -7.19
C VAL A 22 5.67 -1.97 -7.78
N LEU A 23 5.75 -3.18 -8.33
CA LEU A 23 6.95 -3.64 -9.03
C LEU A 23 7.26 -2.76 -10.24
N VAL A 24 6.26 -2.48 -11.09
CA VAL A 24 6.43 -1.58 -12.24
C VAL A 24 6.80 -0.17 -11.78
N TRP A 25 6.15 0.35 -10.74
CA TRP A 25 6.43 1.67 -10.17
C TRP A 25 7.89 1.78 -9.71
N CYS A 26 8.38 0.80 -8.95
CA CYS A 26 9.76 0.77 -8.49
C CYS A 26 10.76 0.56 -9.64
N SER A 27 10.43 -0.25 -10.65
CA SER A 27 11.30 -0.42 -11.83
C SER A 27 11.40 0.85 -12.66
N VAL A 28 10.29 1.52 -12.93
CA VAL A 28 10.27 2.80 -13.65
C VAL A 28 11.00 3.87 -12.83
N SER A 29 10.75 3.92 -11.52
CA SER A 29 11.44 4.83 -10.60
C SER A 29 12.95 4.62 -10.64
N LEU A 30 13.43 3.37 -10.59
CA LEU A 30 14.85 3.04 -10.69
C LEU A 30 15.46 3.58 -11.99
N VAL A 31 14.79 3.36 -13.14
CA VAL A 31 15.28 3.85 -14.44
C VAL A 31 15.34 5.37 -14.48
N ILE A 32 14.31 6.05 -13.95
CA ILE A 32 14.30 7.52 -13.85
C ILE A 32 15.41 8.00 -12.91
N GLY A 33 15.57 7.37 -11.75
CA GLY A 33 16.59 7.72 -10.76
C GLY A 33 18.01 7.59 -11.32
N LEU A 34 18.29 6.51 -12.05
CA LEU A 34 19.60 6.29 -12.68
C LEU A 34 19.93 7.32 -13.78
N TYR A 35 18.91 7.93 -14.40
CA TYR A 35 19.09 8.91 -15.47
C TYR A 35 19.06 10.36 -14.98
N ALA A 36 18.21 10.67 -13.99
CA ALA A 36 17.84 12.03 -13.64
C ALA A 36 18.26 12.48 -12.24
N ILE A 37 18.83 11.60 -11.40
CA ILE A 37 19.23 11.91 -10.03
C ILE A 37 20.74 11.72 -9.88
N ASP A 38 21.44 12.75 -9.42
CA ASP A 38 22.90 12.73 -9.23
C ASP A 38 23.33 11.78 -8.08
N ASP A 39 22.47 11.61 -7.08
CA ASP A 39 22.69 10.69 -5.97
C ASP A 39 22.30 9.26 -6.36
N LEU A 40 23.29 8.52 -6.89
CA LEU A 40 23.14 7.12 -7.29
C LEU A 40 22.69 6.22 -6.12
N ALA A 41 23.15 6.51 -4.90
CA ALA A 41 22.77 5.71 -3.73
C ALA A 41 21.28 5.86 -3.45
N LEU A 42 20.76 7.10 -3.48
CA LEU A 42 19.34 7.37 -3.35
C LEU A 42 18.51 6.77 -4.49
N ALA A 43 19.00 6.90 -5.73
CA ALA A 43 18.33 6.37 -6.92
C ALA A 43 18.03 4.87 -6.82
N ILE A 44 18.95 4.10 -6.25
CA ILE A 44 18.84 2.65 -6.03
C ILE A 44 18.12 2.31 -4.73
N ALA A 45 18.46 2.99 -3.62
CA ALA A 45 17.94 2.68 -2.31
C ALA A 45 16.45 2.98 -2.18
N ALA A 46 15.95 4.08 -2.77
CA ALA A 46 14.55 4.48 -2.61
C ALA A 46 13.56 3.44 -3.20
N PRO A 47 13.73 2.91 -4.43
CA PRO A 47 12.88 1.84 -4.97
C PRO A 47 12.95 0.55 -4.15
N LEU A 48 14.16 0.13 -3.73
CA LEU A 48 14.35 -1.08 -2.94
C LEU A 48 13.70 -0.97 -1.56
N MET A 49 13.89 0.16 -0.88
CA MET A 49 13.28 0.42 0.41
C MET A 49 11.76 0.49 0.29
N THR A 50 11.23 1.07 -0.79
CA THR A 50 9.79 1.10 -1.05
C THR A 50 9.21 -0.30 -1.21
N LEU A 51 9.89 -1.20 -1.94
CA LEU A 51 9.49 -2.60 -2.05
C LEU A 51 9.50 -3.30 -0.68
N PHE A 52 10.57 -3.11 0.09
CA PHE A 52 10.67 -3.66 1.43
C PHE A 52 9.52 -3.17 2.32
N MET A 53 9.29 -1.86 2.37
CA MET A 53 8.22 -1.25 3.17
C MET A 53 6.84 -1.69 2.72
N TYR A 54 6.61 -1.86 1.41
CA TYR A 54 5.37 -2.39 0.87
C TYR A 54 5.05 -3.78 1.43
N PHE A 55 6.01 -4.71 1.37
CA PHE A 55 5.80 -6.06 1.90
C PHE A 55 5.74 -6.09 3.43
N ALA A 56 6.53 -5.25 4.11
CA ALA A 56 6.50 -5.11 5.56
C ALA A 56 5.13 -4.59 6.03
N ALA A 57 4.59 -3.56 5.39
CA ALA A 57 3.27 -2.99 5.70
C ALA A 57 2.15 -4.00 5.47
N MET A 58 2.23 -4.78 4.39
CA MET A 58 1.32 -5.90 4.13
C MET A 58 1.36 -6.92 5.27
N ALA A 59 2.56 -7.36 5.67
CA ALA A 59 2.73 -8.35 6.73
C ALA A 59 2.26 -7.82 8.10
N MET A 60 2.60 -6.58 8.43
CA MET A 60 2.15 -5.93 9.66
C MET A 60 0.63 -5.87 9.75
N LEU A 61 -0.05 -5.50 8.67
CA LEU A 61 -1.51 -5.42 8.70
C LEU A 61 -2.15 -6.81 8.83
N ILE A 62 -1.64 -7.80 8.09
CA ILE A 62 -2.08 -9.20 8.23
C ILE A 62 -1.92 -9.67 9.68
N PHE A 63 -0.80 -9.34 10.32
CA PHE A 63 -0.54 -9.70 11.71
C PHE A 63 -1.53 -9.00 12.65
N VAL A 64 -1.71 -7.68 12.53
CA VAL A 64 -2.61 -6.90 13.41
C VAL A 64 -4.06 -7.37 13.27
N ILE A 65 -4.59 -7.44 12.05
CA ILE A 65 -5.98 -7.88 11.81
C ILE A 65 -6.12 -9.36 12.18
N GLY A 66 -5.13 -10.19 11.84
CA GLY A 66 -5.11 -11.60 12.17
C GLY A 66 -5.16 -11.86 13.67
N PHE A 67 -4.43 -11.08 14.46
CA PHE A 67 -4.48 -11.12 15.92
C PHE A 67 -5.85 -10.69 16.46
N GLN A 68 -6.42 -9.61 15.93
CA GLN A 68 -7.75 -9.12 16.35
C GLN A 68 -8.90 -10.10 16.04
N ARG A 69 -8.72 -10.99 15.07
CA ARG A 69 -9.69 -12.06 14.75
C ARG A 69 -9.65 -13.22 15.75
N ILE A 70 -8.48 -13.52 16.32
CA ILE A 70 -8.30 -14.63 17.27
C ILE A 70 -8.56 -14.13 18.71
N ASN A 71 -8.58 -12.82 18.92
CA ASN A 71 -8.77 -12.20 20.22
C ASN A 71 -10.16 -12.57 20.82
N PRO A 72 -10.22 -13.24 21.99
CA PRO A 72 -11.47 -13.67 22.61
C PRO A 72 -12.37 -12.52 23.07
N PHE A 73 -11.85 -11.30 23.16
CA PHE A 73 -12.64 -10.10 23.43
C PHE A 73 -13.41 -9.59 22.21
N ASN A 74 -13.07 -10.05 21.01
CA ASN A 74 -13.80 -9.76 19.79
C ASN A 74 -14.70 -10.96 19.48
N SER A 75 -16.01 -10.74 19.44
CA SER A 75 -16.94 -11.80 19.03
C SER A 75 -16.50 -12.39 17.67
N PRO A 76 -16.50 -13.71 17.48
CA PRO A 76 -16.13 -14.36 16.21
C PRO A 76 -17.01 -13.93 15.03
N ASN A 77 -18.15 -13.27 15.30
CA ASN A 77 -19.05 -12.66 14.31
C ASN A 77 -18.99 -11.12 14.29
N SER A 78 -17.95 -10.51 14.88
CA SER A 78 -17.89 -9.05 14.94
C SER A 78 -17.67 -8.46 13.54
N LYS A 79 -18.60 -7.58 13.13
CA LYS A 79 -18.43 -6.74 11.93
C LYS A 79 -17.22 -5.80 12.03
N PHE A 80 -16.62 -5.68 13.22
CA PHE A 80 -15.45 -4.86 13.48
C PHE A 80 -14.28 -5.23 12.57
N VAL A 81 -13.96 -6.53 12.44
CA VAL A 81 -12.86 -7.00 11.58
C VAL A 81 -13.16 -6.69 10.11
N GLU A 82 -14.41 -6.84 9.68
CA GLU A 82 -14.86 -6.49 8.33
C GLU A 82 -14.66 -4.99 8.06
N TYR A 83 -15.15 -4.12 8.95
CA TYR A 83 -15.02 -2.67 8.81
C TYR A 83 -13.57 -2.18 8.90
N ALA A 84 -12.77 -2.74 9.82
CA ALA A 84 -11.35 -2.43 9.93
C ALA A 84 -10.62 -2.78 8.63
N THR A 85 -10.93 -3.93 8.04
CA THR A 85 -10.34 -4.36 6.77
C THR A 85 -10.67 -3.39 5.63
N ILE A 86 -11.95 -2.97 5.50
CA ILE A 86 -12.37 -1.97 4.50
C ILE A 86 -11.67 -0.62 4.75
N PHE A 87 -11.59 -0.20 6.01
CA PHE A 87 -10.94 1.05 6.41
C PHE A 87 -9.46 1.06 6.02
N PHE A 88 -8.70 0.02 6.39
CA PHE A 88 -7.29 -0.08 6.04
C PHE A 88 -7.05 -0.22 4.53
N TRP A 89 -7.94 -0.89 3.80
CA TRP A 89 -7.89 -0.94 2.34
C TRP A 89 -8.02 0.46 1.73
N GLY A 90 -9.05 1.22 2.14
CA GLY A 90 -9.27 2.58 1.66
C GLY A 90 -8.14 3.52 2.07
N CYS A 91 -7.70 3.49 3.33
CA CYS A 91 -6.60 4.31 3.83
C CYS A 91 -5.27 4.00 3.14
N GLY A 92 -4.99 2.75 2.78
CA GLY A 92 -3.79 2.40 2.01
C GLY A 92 -3.78 3.05 0.62
N ILE A 93 -4.93 3.06 -0.06
CA ILE A 93 -5.09 3.72 -1.37
C ILE A 93 -5.00 5.24 -1.23
N LEU A 94 -5.68 5.82 -0.25
CA LEU A 94 -5.62 7.27 0.01
C LEU A 94 -4.22 7.72 0.42
N GLY A 95 -3.51 6.90 1.21
CA GLY A 95 -2.13 7.13 1.61
C GLY A 95 -1.18 7.19 0.41
N PHE A 96 -1.35 6.29 -0.57
CA PHE A 96 -0.63 6.35 -1.84
C PHE A 96 -0.88 7.67 -2.57
N ILE A 97 -2.15 8.02 -2.79
CA ILE A 97 -2.52 9.25 -3.51
C ILE A 97 -1.97 10.48 -2.79
N SER A 98 -2.16 10.57 -1.47
CA SER A 98 -1.68 11.69 -0.66
C SER A 98 -0.16 11.85 -0.75
N SER A 99 0.59 10.75 -0.62
CA SER A 99 2.05 10.77 -0.68
C SER A 99 2.57 11.12 -2.07
N LEU A 100 1.90 10.62 -3.11
CA LEU A 100 2.21 10.94 -4.50
C LEU A 100 1.98 12.42 -4.79
N MET A 101 0.82 12.96 -4.38
CA MET A 101 0.51 14.37 -4.52
C MET A 101 1.51 15.24 -3.76
N ALA A 102 1.89 14.84 -2.54
CA ALA A 102 2.91 15.53 -1.78
C ALA A 102 4.27 15.55 -2.51
N GLY A 103 4.65 14.46 -3.16
CA GLY A 103 5.88 14.39 -3.97
C GLY A 103 5.82 15.24 -5.24
N ILE A 104 4.71 15.18 -5.99
CA ILE A 104 4.53 15.94 -7.25
C ILE A 104 4.48 17.45 -6.99
N PHE A 105 3.74 17.88 -5.98
CA PHE A 105 3.51 19.29 -5.68
C PHE A 105 4.48 19.84 -4.63
N GLN A 106 5.53 19.10 -4.26
CA GLN A 106 6.54 19.62 -3.34
C GLN A 106 7.27 20.80 -3.98
N THR A 107 7.17 21.98 -3.37
CA THR A 107 7.76 23.23 -3.88
C THR A 107 9.17 23.49 -3.37
N THR A 108 9.66 22.72 -2.40
CA THR A 108 11.02 22.84 -1.86
C THR A 108 12.06 22.35 -2.87
N GLY A 109 13.05 23.18 -3.20
CA GLY A 109 14.02 23.00 -4.28
C GLY A 109 15.11 21.93 -4.06
N ILE A 110 14.82 20.86 -3.33
CA ILE A 110 15.72 19.71 -3.20
C ILE A 110 15.15 18.60 -4.09
N ASP A 111 15.67 18.44 -5.30
CA ASP A 111 15.16 17.47 -6.28
C ASP A 111 15.23 16.02 -5.78
N ASN A 112 16.22 15.71 -4.92
CA ASN A 112 16.37 14.42 -4.27
C ASN A 112 15.19 14.07 -3.34
N SER A 113 14.63 15.04 -2.60
CA SER A 113 13.50 14.76 -1.69
C SER A 113 12.21 14.51 -2.46
N LYS A 114 12.02 15.19 -3.60
CA LYS A 114 10.86 14.98 -4.48
C LYS A 114 10.85 13.58 -5.05
N TYR A 115 11.99 13.16 -5.62
CA TYR A 115 12.16 11.82 -6.15
C TYR A 115 11.83 10.78 -5.07
N PHE A 116 12.45 10.90 -3.89
CA PHE A 116 12.21 9.98 -2.78
C PHE A 116 10.72 9.86 -2.43
N LEU A 117 10.01 10.97 -2.27
CA LEU A 117 8.58 10.95 -1.93
C LEU A 117 7.72 10.30 -3.01
N ILE A 118 8.02 10.56 -4.29
CA ILE A 118 7.30 9.96 -5.41
C ILE A 118 7.53 8.45 -5.42
N VAL A 119 8.77 7.99 -5.26
CA VAL A 119 9.06 6.55 -5.22
C VAL A 119 8.40 5.90 -4.00
N ALA A 120 8.61 6.46 -2.82
CA ALA A 120 8.06 5.98 -1.56
C ALA A 120 6.53 5.98 -1.56
N SER A 121 5.87 6.83 -2.36
CA SER A 121 4.41 6.91 -2.38
C SER A 121 3.71 5.57 -2.58
N ALA A 122 4.34 4.59 -3.24
CA ALA A 122 3.80 3.26 -3.47
C ALA A 122 3.73 2.36 -2.21
N PHE A 123 4.49 2.64 -1.14
CA PHE A 123 4.53 1.79 0.05
C PHE A 123 3.17 1.58 0.75
N PRO A 124 2.27 2.59 0.91
CA PRO A 124 0.99 2.45 1.59
C PRO A 124 0.05 1.47 0.90
N LEU A 125 0.26 1.18 -0.39
CA LEU A 125 -0.47 0.12 -1.09
C LEU A 125 -0.24 -1.27 -0.48
N GLY A 126 0.85 -1.44 0.28
CA GLY A 126 1.11 -2.66 1.05
C GLY A 126 0.06 -2.89 2.13
N ILE A 127 -0.39 -1.81 2.80
CA ILE A 127 -1.51 -1.85 3.74
C ILE A 127 -2.78 -2.29 2.99
N ALA A 128 -3.05 -1.73 1.81
CA ALA A 128 -4.21 -2.12 1.03
C ALA A 128 -4.18 -3.60 0.61
N LEU A 129 -3.02 -4.13 0.22
CA LEU A 129 -2.85 -5.55 -0.09
C LEU A 129 -2.98 -6.45 1.16
N GLY A 130 -2.46 -6.02 2.30
CA GLY A 130 -2.65 -6.74 3.57
C GLY A 130 -4.14 -6.89 3.89
N ALA A 131 -4.91 -5.80 3.67
CA ALA A 131 -6.35 -5.79 3.90
C ALA A 131 -7.07 -6.73 2.93
N THR A 132 -6.68 -6.77 1.65
CA THR A 132 -7.33 -7.68 0.68
C THR A 132 -7.11 -9.14 1.04
N LYS A 133 -5.93 -9.50 1.56
CA LYS A 133 -5.62 -10.85 2.01
C LYS A 133 -6.46 -11.26 3.23
N GLU A 134 -6.69 -10.34 4.16
CA GLU A 134 -7.57 -10.59 5.30
C GLU A 134 -9.05 -10.64 4.89
N TRP A 135 -9.48 -9.80 3.96
CA TRP A 135 -10.83 -9.82 3.41
C TRP A 135 -11.21 -11.19 2.84
N LYS A 136 -10.31 -11.81 2.07
CA LYS A 136 -10.53 -13.15 1.50
C LYS A 136 -10.73 -14.24 2.55
N LYS A 137 -10.06 -14.12 3.71
CA LYS A 137 -10.20 -15.07 4.82
C LYS A 137 -11.56 -14.95 5.51
N LEU A 138 -12.29 -13.86 5.31
CA LEU A 138 -13.65 -13.67 5.84
C LEU A 138 -14.72 -14.41 5.02
N GLY A 139 -14.36 -15.08 3.92
CA GLY A 139 -15.26 -15.98 3.20
C GLY A 139 -16.45 -15.30 2.49
N LEU A 140 -16.24 -14.06 2.01
CA LEU A 140 -17.24 -13.23 1.33
C LEU A 140 -17.10 -13.22 -0.19
#